data_AF-A0A167HIC1-F1
#
_entry.id   AF-A0A167HIC1-F1
#
_cell.length_a   1.000
_cell.length_b   1.000
_cell.length_c   1.000
_cell.angle_alpha   90.00
_cell.angle_beta   90.00
_cell.angle_gamma   90.00
#
_symmetry.space_group_name_H-M   'P 1'
#
loop_
_entity.id
_entity.type
_entity.pdbx_description
1 polymer ?
#
loop_
_entity_poly.entity_id
_entity_poly.type
_entity_poly.pdbx_seq_one_letter_code
_entity_poly.pdbx_strand_id
1 'polypeptide(L)'
;GNLNSFNQKPDCYKEVAARLKLQCEDDIPENDRIQAAIRFTLCELSTARAHSHPLECASFVISEVEPSFEEESTSSCVEALSRSTQHWSSYSGYLREIPQLCFAYRRWYDIDRAKGIYQNATMEKLSLLKLLNER
;
A
#
# COMPACT_ATOMS: atom_id res chain seq x y z
N GLY A 1 27.09 6.58 2.99
CA GLY A 1 25.72 6.67 2.45
C GLY A 1 24.75 6.26 3.54
N ASN A 2 23.85 7.14 3.93
CA ASN A 2 22.99 6.94 5.10
C ASN A 2 21.77 6.11 4.70
N LEU A 3 21.74 4.82 5.07
CA LEU A 3 20.66 3.86 4.79
C LEU A 3 19.29 4.30 5.34
N ASN A 4 19.26 5.30 6.22
CA ASN A 4 18.04 5.83 6.81
C ASN A 4 17.21 6.71 5.85
N SER A 5 17.79 7.26 4.78
CA SER A 5 17.03 8.08 3.82
C SER A 5 16.20 7.27 2.83
N PHE A 6 16.45 5.95 2.71
CA PHE A 6 15.68 5.06 1.85
C PHE A 6 14.39 4.55 2.53
N ASN A 7 14.29 4.64 3.86
CA ASN A 7 13.14 4.15 4.62
C ASN A 7 11.98 5.15 4.77
N GLN A 8 12.13 6.38 4.27
CA GLN A 8 11.14 7.46 4.47
C GLN A 8 10.40 7.89 3.20
N LYS A 9 10.74 7.36 2.01
CA LYS A 9 9.87 7.59 0.85
C LYS A 9 8.63 6.70 0.98
N PRO A 10 7.41 7.23 0.83
CA PRO A 10 6.26 6.39 0.64
C PRO A 10 6.51 5.53 -0.59
N ASP A 11 6.57 4.23 -0.37
CA ASP A 11 6.58 3.25 -1.43
C ASP A 11 5.13 3.04 -1.83
N CYS A 12 4.80 3.27 -3.12
CA CYS A 12 3.45 3.14 -3.66
C CYS A 12 2.79 1.84 -3.17
N TYR A 13 3.54 0.74 -3.18
CA TYR A 13 3.06 -0.56 -2.68
C TYR A 13 2.67 -0.54 -1.20
N LYS A 14 3.44 0.13 -0.35
CA LYS A 14 3.14 0.27 1.09
C LYS A 14 1.89 1.12 1.31
N GLU A 15 1.65 2.13 0.48
CA GLU A 15 0.45 2.95 0.57
C GLU A 15 -0.81 2.18 0.16
N VAL A 16 -0.74 1.39 -0.93
CA VAL A 16 -1.84 0.48 -1.30
C VAL A 16 -2.12 -0.50 -0.17
N ALA A 17 -1.06 -1.10 0.38
CA ALA A 17 -1.16 -2.05 1.49
C ALA A 17 -1.74 -1.43 2.76
N ALA A 18 -1.40 -0.19 3.08
CA ALA A 18 -1.99 0.52 4.22
C ALA A 18 -3.49 0.75 4.04
N ARG A 19 -3.94 1.05 2.81
CA ARG A 19 -5.35 1.28 2.48
C ARG A 19 -6.18 0.00 2.41
N LEU A 20 -5.57 -1.15 2.12
CA LEU A 20 -6.20 -2.47 2.26
C LEU A 20 -6.72 -2.74 3.68
N LYS A 21 -6.33 -1.90 4.66
CA LYS A 21 -6.75 -1.95 6.06
C LYS A 21 -6.44 -3.30 6.73
N LEU A 22 -6.53 -3.29 8.06
CA LEU A 22 -6.18 -4.40 8.95
C LEU A 22 -7.13 -5.60 8.87
N GLN A 23 -8.06 -5.61 7.92
CA GLN A 23 -9.08 -6.63 7.74
C GLN A 23 -8.69 -7.55 6.58
N CYS A 24 -7.50 -8.16 6.68
CA CYS A 24 -7.17 -9.36 5.91
C CYS A 24 -8.03 -10.52 6.43
N GLU A 25 -9.34 -10.39 6.28
CA GLU A 25 -10.33 -11.41 6.54
C GLU A 25 -10.39 -12.34 5.32
N ASP A 26 -10.92 -13.55 5.50
CA ASP A 26 -10.98 -14.54 4.43
C ASP A 26 -11.80 -14.05 3.23
N ASP A 27 -12.76 -13.13 3.47
CA ASP A 27 -13.64 -12.54 2.46
C ASP A 27 -13.39 -11.03 2.29
N ILE A 28 -12.24 -10.65 1.71
CA ILE A 28 -12.01 -9.28 1.24
C ILE A 28 -13.11 -8.94 0.22
N PRO A 29 -13.87 -7.84 0.41
CA PRO A 29 -14.92 -7.44 -0.52
C PRO A 29 -14.39 -7.36 -1.95
N GLU A 30 -15.16 -7.86 -2.91
CA GLU A 30 -14.70 -7.97 -4.30
C GLU A 30 -14.26 -6.61 -4.87
N ASN A 31 -15.01 -5.54 -4.57
CA ASN A 31 -14.66 -4.18 -5.00
C ASN A 31 -13.30 -3.74 -4.41
N ASP A 32 -13.05 -3.98 -3.13
CA ASP A 32 -11.77 -3.64 -2.49
C ASP A 32 -10.61 -4.44 -3.11
N ARG A 33 -10.85 -5.71 -3.42
CA ARG A 33 -9.90 -6.56 -4.12
C ARG A 33 -9.60 -6.03 -5.53
N ILE A 34 -10.61 -5.63 -6.29
CA ILE A 34 -10.42 -5.06 -7.63
C ILE A 34 -9.64 -3.73 -7.55
N GLN A 35 -10.03 -2.83 -6.65
CA GLN A 35 -9.37 -1.53 -6.50
C GLN A 35 -7.91 -1.67 -6.06
N ALA A 36 -7.62 -2.56 -5.11
CA ALA A 36 -6.25 -2.83 -4.71
C ALA A 36 -5.43 -3.41 -5.87
N ALA A 37 -6.02 -4.28 -6.71
CA ALA A 37 -5.34 -4.88 -7.84
C ALA A 37 -4.97 -3.83 -8.90
N ILE A 38 -5.90 -2.90 -9.17
CA ILE A 38 -5.64 -1.74 -10.02
C ILE A 38 -4.46 -0.94 -9.46
N ARG A 39 -4.50 -0.55 -8.18
CA ARG A 39 -3.47 0.30 -7.59
C ARG A 39 -2.09 -0.35 -7.57
N PHE A 40 -1.99 -1.63 -7.22
CA PHE A 40 -0.72 -2.36 -7.29
C PHE A 40 -0.17 -2.43 -8.72
N THR A 41 -1.05 -2.63 -9.70
CA THR A 41 -0.68 -2.58 -11.12
C THR A 41 -0.13 -1.21 -11.48
N LEU A 42 -0.77 -0.12 -11.04
CA LEU A 42 -0.28 1.23 -11.30
C LEU A 42 1.07 1.50 -10.64
N CYS A 43 1.31 0.99 -9.42
CA CYS A 43 2.62 1.05 -8.78
C CYS A 43 3.70 0.35 -9.64
N GLU A 44 3.39 -0.82 -10.18
CA GLU A 44 4.30 -1.58 -11.04
C GLU A 44 4.62 -0.82 -12.34
N LEU A 45 3.59 -0.33 -13.02
CA LEU A 45 3.73 0.42 -14.28
C LEU A 45 4.55 1.70 -14.08
N SER A 46 4.34 2.40 -12.95
CA SER A 46 5.11 3.61 -12.62
C SER A 46 6.60 3.34 -12.41
N THR A 47 6.94 2.15 -11.91
CA THR A 47 8.33 1.75 -11.63
C THR A 47 9.10 1.47 -12.93
N ALA A 48 8.42 0.96 -13.96
CA ALA A 48 9.04 0.52 -15.20
C ALA A 48 9.54 1.66 -16.12
N ARG A 49 9.18 2.94 -15.88
CA ARG A 49 9.47 4.14 -16.70
C ARG A 49 9.15 4.06 -18.21
N ALA A 50 8.69 2.92 -18.71
CA ALA A 50 8.56 2.62 -20.12
C ALA A 50 7.13 2.81 -20.66
N HIS A 51 6.11 2.79 -19.79
CA HIS A 51 4.71 2.86 -20.19
C HIS A 51 3.90 3.73 -19.22
N SER A 52 3.21 4.74 -19.76
CA SER A 52 2.19 5.48 -19.02
C SER A 52 0.99 4.58 -18.76
N HIS A 53 0.40 4.67 -17.57
CA HIS A 53 -0.86 3.98 -17.28
C HIS A 53 -2.01 4.54 -18.14
N PRO A 54 -3.10 3.78 -18.35
CA PRO A 54 -4.30 4.29 -19.02
C PRO A 54 -4.87 5.52 -18.29
N LEU A 55 -5.47 6.44 -19.05
CA LEU A 55 -6.08 7.66 -18.50
C LEU A 55 -7.35 7.35 -17.71
N GLU A 56 -8.05 6.29 -18.11
CA GLU A 56 -9.21 5.72 -17.43
C GLU A 56 -8.87 5.29 -15.99
N CYS A 57 -7.58 5.04 -15.69
CA CYS A 57 -7.11 4.66 -14.37
C CYS A 57 -6.58 5.84 -13.53
N ALA A 58 -6.69 7.09 -14.00
CA ALA A 58 -6.10 8.26 -13.33
C ALA A 58 -6.64 8.49 -11.90
N SER A 59 -7.90 8.17 -11.63
CA SER A 59 -8.53 8.26 -10.30
C SER A 59 -7.96 7.27 -9.29
N PHE A 60 -7.28 6.21 -9.75
CA PHE A 60 -6.68 5.18 -8.90
C PHE A 60 -5.21 5.43 -8.60
N VAL A 61 -4.59 6.45 -9.21
CA VAL A 61 -3.25 6.88 -8.84
C VAL A 61 -3.30 7.39 -7.40
N ILE A 62 -2.39 6.89 -6.56
CA ILE A 62 -2.40 7.20 -5.14
C ILE A 62 -2.14 8.70 -4.97
N SER A 63 -3.16 9.42 -4.52
CA SER A 63 -3.12 10.83 -4.16
C SER A 63 -3.61 11.00 -2.72
N GLU A 64 -3.23 12.10 -2.06
CA GLU A 64 -3.53 12.39 -0.65
C GLU A 64 -5.04 12.46 -0.33
N VAL A 65 -5.87 12.60 -1.37
CA VAL A 65 -7.33 12.64 -1.26
C VAL A 65 -7.89 11.22 -1.44
N GLU A 66 -8.70 10.75 -0.48
CA GLU A 66 -9.47 9.52 -0.64
C GLU A 66 -10.46 9.69 -1.80
N PRO A 67 -10.31 8.97 -2.92
CA PRO A 67 -11.20 9.17 -4.05
C PRO A 67 -12.57 8.57 -3.73
N SER A 68 -13.64 9.29 -4.06
CA SER A 68 -14.97 8.72 -4.16
C SER A 68 -15.02 7.90 -5.45
N PHE A 69 -14.93 6.58 -5.34
CA PHE A 69 -14.94 5.69 -6.50
C PHE A 69 -16.38 5.35 -6.91
N GLU A 70 -16.70 5.64 -8.16
CA GLU A 70 -17.91 5.13 -8.82
C GLU A 70 -17.59 3.78 -9.48
N GLU A 71 -18.51 2.82 -9.43
CA GLU A 71 -18.33 1.49 -10.05
C GLU A 71 -17.99 1.59 -11.55
N GLU A 72 -18.52 2.62 -12.23
CA GLU A 72 -18.24 2.93 -13.63
C GLU A 72 -16.76 3.30 -13.88
N SER A 73 -16.11 3.97 -12.92
CA SER A 73 -14.68 4.29 -13.02
C SER A 73 -13.80 3.04 -12.88
N THR A 74 -14.22 2.08 -12.05
CA THR A 74 -13.52 0.80 -11.86
C THR A 74 -13.59 -0.06 -13.13
N SER A 75 -14.78 -0.23 -13.70
CA SER A 75 -14.97 -1.06 -14.89
C SER A 75 -14.22 -0.49 -16.10
N SER A 76 -14.26 0.83 -16.30
CA SER A 76 -13.53 1.51 -17.37
C SER A 76 -12.01 1.33 -17.26
N CYS A 77 -11.44 1.46 -16.05
CA CYS A 77 -10.01 1.21 -15.85
C CYS A 77 -9.63 -0.26 -16.11
N VAL A 78 -10.43 -1.23 -15.65
CA VAL A 78 -10.18 -2.66 -15.91
C VAL A 78 -10.25 -2.98 -17.41
N GLU A 79 -11.23 -2.41 -18.12
CA GLU A 79 -11.32 -2.54 -19.57
C GLU A 79 -10.06 -1.97 -20.24
N ALA A 80 -9.61 -0.79 -19.83
CA ALA A 80 -8.42 -0.16 -20.37
C ALA A 80 -7.14 -0.97 -20.09
N LEU A 81 -7.00 -1.58 -18.91
CA LEU A 81 -5.91 -2.50 -18.58
C LEU A 81 -5.93 -3.76 -19.47
N SER A 82 -7.10 -4.25 -19.85
CA SER A 82 -7.24 -5.43 -20.72
C SER A 82 -6.74 -5.20 -22.16
N ARG A 83 -6.62 -3.94 -22.60
CA ARG A 83 -6.14 -3.58 -23.95
C ARG A 83 -4.64 -3.86 -24.16
N SER A 84 -3.89 -4.11 -23.09
CA SER A 84 -2.48 -4.49 -23.13
C SER A 84 -2.26 -5.82 -22.42
N THR A 85 -1.61 -6.78 -23.09
CA THR A 85 -1.32 -8.09 -22.51
C THR A 85 -0.45 -7.97 -21.26
N GLN A 86 0.54 -7.06 -21.27
CA GLN A 86 1.39 -6.81 -20.11
C GLN A 86 0.59 -6.25 -18.92
N HIS A 87 -0.25 -5.23 -19.17
CA HIS A 87 -1.07 -4.63 -18.10
C HIS A 87 -2.07 -5.64 -17.53
N TRP A 88 -2.70 -6.44 -18.40
CA TRP A 88 -3.61 -7.49 -17.99
C TRP A 88 -2.94 -8.57 -17.15
N SER A 89 -1.72 -8.99 -17.51
CA SER A 89 -0.94 -9.96 -16.73
C SER A 89 -0.64 -9.42 -15.32
N SER A 90 -0.20 -8.17 -15.19
CA SER A 90 0.05 -7.56 -13.87
C SER A 90 -1.24 -7.45 -13.06
N TYR A 91 -2.33 -6.92 -13.64
CA TYR A 91 -3.63 -6.79 -12.98
C TYR A 91 -4.20 -8.12 -12.50
N SER A 92 -4.31 -9.11 -13.39
CA SER A 92 -4.85 -10.43 -13.05
C SER A 92 -3.97 -11.18 -12.04
N GLY A 93 -2.66 -10.96 -12.07
CA GLY A 93 -1.72 -11.42 -11.05
C GLY A 93 -2.06 -10.87 -9.67
N TYR A 94 -2.10 -9.54 -9.52
CA TYR A 94 -2.43 -8.90 -8.24
C TYR A 94 -3.84 -9.25 -7.76
N LEU A 95 -4.83 -9.30 -8.64
CA LEU A 95 -6.22 -9.64 -8.27
C LEU A 95 -6.30 -11.00 -7.56
N ARG A 96 -5.53 -11.98 -8.04
CA ARG A 96 -5.43 -13.32 -7.42
C ARG A 96 -4.59 -13.31 -6.15
N GLU A 97 -3.55 -12.48 -6.08
CA GLU A 97 -2.56 -12.48 -5.00
C GLU A 97 -2.93 -11.59 -3.81
N ILE A 98 -3.90 -10.69 -3.94
CA ILE A 98 -4.30 -9.76 -2.87
C ILE A 98 -4.54 -10.40 -1.51
N PRO A 99 -5.24 -11.54 -1.38
CA PRO A 99 -5.39 -12.19 -0.07
C PRO A 99 -4.03 -12.48 0.57
N GLN A 100 -3.09 -13.04 -0.20
CA GLN A 100 -1.73 -13.36 0.28
C GLN A 100 -0.92 -12.10 0.57
N LEU A 101 -0.98 -11.10 -0.32
CA LEU A 101 -0.30 -9.82 -0.13
C LEU A 101 -0.81 -9.10 1.12
N CYS A 102 -2.12 -9.12 1.38
CA CYS A 102 -2.70 -8.52 2.57
C CYS A 102 -2.06 -9.10 3.84
N PHE A 103 -2.03 -10.43 3.98
CA PHE A 103 -1.40 -11.08 5.13
C PHE A 103 0.09 -10.76 5.25
N ALA A 104 0.81 -10.72 4.14
CA ALA A 104 2.22 -10.36 4.13
C ALA A 104 2.43 -8.92 4.64
N TYR A 105 1.71 -7.94 4.09
CA TYR A 105 1.83 -6.54 4.49
C TYR A 105 1.34 -6.26 5.91
N ARG A 106 0.29 -6.95 6.38
CA ARG A 106 -0.16 -6.89 7.77
C ARG A 106 0.97 -7.27 8.73
N ARG A 107 1.68 -8.37 8.44
CA ARG A 107 2.81 -8.81 9.24
C ARG A 107 3.91 -7.74 9.31
N TRP A 108 4.24 -7.10 8.18
CA TRP A 108 5.20 -6.00 8.16
C TRP A 108 4.75 -4.81 9.00
N TYR A 109 3.48 -4.40 8.85
CA TYR A 109 2.88 -3.31 9.61
C TYR A 109 2.90 -3.58 11.12
N ASP A 110 2.53 -4.79 11.55
CA ASP A 110 2.53 -5.19 12.97
C ASP A 110 3.94 -5.16 13.56
N ILE A 111 4.96 -5.58 12.80
CA ILE A 111 6.36 -5.53 13.22
C ILE A 111 6.83 -4.07 13.40
N ASP A 112 6.56 -3.21 12.42
CA ASP A 112 7.01 -1.82 12.47
C ASP A 112 6.28 -1.03 13.57
N ARG A 113 4.99 -1.32 13.77
CA ARG A 113 4.20 -0.79 14.89
C ARG A 113 4.78 -1.23 16.25
N ALA A 114 5.13 -2.51 16.40
CA ALA A 114 5.74 -2.99 17.63
C ALA A 114 7.08 -2.30 17.90
N LYS A 115 7.95 -2.17 16.90
CA LYS A 115 9.23 -1.44 17.03
C LYS A 115 9.02 0.01 17.47
N GLY A 116 8.05 0.72 16.89
CA GLY A 116 7.71 2.08 17.28
C GLY A 116 7.26 2.19 18.75
N ILE A 117 6.40 1.27 19.20
CA ILE A 117 5.96 1.20 20.60
C ILE A 117 7.16 0.96 21.53
N TYR A 118 8.05 0.03 21.19
CA TYR A 118 9.24 -0.24 22.00
C TYR A 118 10.18 0.98 22.07
N GLN A 119 10.39 1.69 20.97
CA GLN A 119 11.21 2.91 20.94
C GLN A 119 10.60 3.99 21.83
N ASN A 120 9.29 4.23 21.73
CA ASN A 120 8.58 5.22 22.54
C ASN A 120 8.67 4.88 24.05
N ALA A 121 8.37 3.63 24.42
CA ALA A 121 8.50 3.17 25.80
C ALA A 121 9.94 3.29 26.34
N THR A 122 10.94 3.04 25.50
CA THR A 122 12.36 3.21 25.87
C THR A 122 12.70 4.67 26.12
N MET A 123 12.23 5.59 25.28
CA MET A 123 12.43 7.04 25.46
C MET A 123 11.78 7.56 26.74
N GLU A 124 10.57 7.10 27.05
CA GLU A 124 9.89 7.44 28.31
C GLU A 124 10.66 6.93 29.53
N LYS A 125 11.13 5.68 29.51
CA LYS A 125 11.97 5.12 30.57
C LYS A 125 13.25 5.92 30.78
N LEU A 126 13.95 6.27 29.70
CA LEU A 126 15.16 7.08 29.78
C LEU A 126 14.88 8.46 30.38
N SER A 127 13.78 9.09 30.01
CA SER A 127 13.35 10.37 30.57
C SER A 127 13.06 10.27 32.07
N LEU A 128 12.38 9.21 32.50
CA LEU A 128 12.13 8.94 33.91
C LEU A 128 13.44 8.73 34.70
N LEU A 129 14.37 7.93 34.17
CA LEU A 129 15.65 7.68 34.83
C LEU A 129 16.47 8.97 35.02
N LYS A 130 16.45 9.89 34.05
CA LYS A 130 17.10 11.20 34.17
C LYS A 130 16.48 12.01 35.31
N LEU A 131 15.15 12.10 35.37
CA LEU A 131 14.43 12.82 36.44
C LEU A 131 14.74 12.27 37.84
N LEU A 132 14.88 10.95 37.96
CA LEU A 132 15.20 10.31 39.24
C LEU A 132 16.66 10.53 39.67
N ASN A 133 17.58 10.70 38.72
CA ASN A 133 19.01 10.89 38.99
C ASN A 133 19.38 12.37 39.24
N GLU A 134 18.48 13.31 38.94
CA GLU A 134 18.63 14.75 39.22
C GLU A 134 18.08 15.15 40.60
N ARG A 135 17.56 14.20 41.39
CA ARG A 135 17.19 14.36 42.81
C ARG A 135 18.25 13.80 43.73
#